data_AF-A0A3M6UJY6-F1
#
_entry.id   AF-A0A3M6UJY6-F1
#
_cell.length_a   1.000
_cell.length_b   1.000
_cell.length_c   1.000
_cell.angle_alpha   90.00
_cell.angle_beta   90.00
_cell.angle_gamma   90.00
#
_symmetry.space_group_name_H-M   'P 1'
#
loop_
_entity.id
_entity.type
_entity.pdbx_description
1 polymer ?
#
loop_
_entity_poly.entity_id
_entity_poly.type
_entity_poly.pdbx_seq_one_letter_code
_entity_poly.pdbx_strand_id
1 'polypeptide(L)'
;MNRKKESSSNAEKMKKWREQKLEKKREADRKYYERNRERKIADVKEYKRKTKQTNVGVTRRSQHEKQKQFAAKKKKQEEKDANEERRAKIRQQTRERARRLREKRRQEIRQSSDEDTASPSRPTFPNRMAKKRALKKTVEAMPKTPEKKAELFEAISSSPRTRKVLQKKGVIKSPEEIKETVALRALAADISEGAEHVKRSRSKNTQAAYSAFKLLAFGQNVAKARAKKTLSTM
;
A
#
# COMPACT_ATOMS: atom_id res chain seq x y z
N MET A 1 -118.43 26.36 27.04
CA MET A 1 -117.30 25.84 26.23
C MET A 1 -116.04 26.59 26.66
N ASN A 2 -114.85 26.06 26.95
CA ASN A 2 -114.33 24.71 27.11
C ASN A 2 -113.13 24.82 28.08
N ARG A 3 -113.17 24.12 29.23
CA ARG A 3 -112.04 24.01 30.14
C ARG A 3 -110.99 23.08 29.51
N LYS A 4 -109.92 23.63 28.93
CA LYS A 4 -108.78 22.80 28.48
C LYS A 4 -107.89 22.48 29.68
N LYS A 5 -108.01 21.25 30.17
CA LYS A 5 -107.05 20.61 31.08
C LYS A 5 -105.73 20.41 30.34
N GLU A 6 -104.69 21.13 30.71
CA GLU A 6 -103.32 20.87 30.25
C GLU A 6 -102.74 19.67 31.03
N SER A 7 -102.84 18.48 30.45
CA SER A 7 -102.11 17.31 30.94
C SER A 7 -100.64 17.42 30.49
N SER A 8 -99.76 17.87 31.39
CA SER A 8 -98.30 17.77 31.17
C SER A 8 -97.91 16.32 30.86
N SER A 9 -97.20 16.14 29.74
CA SER A 9 -96.76 14.84 29.24
C SER A 9 -95.89 14.15 30.29
N ASN A 10 -96.04 12.82 30.44
CA ASN A 10 -95.27 12.02 31.41
C ASN A 10 -93.74 12.22 31.26
N ALA A 11 -93.28 12.53 30.05
CA ALA A 11 -91.88 12.86 29.75
C ALA A 11 -91.39 14.14 30.45
N GLU A 12 -92.22 15.18 30.56
CA GLU A 12 -91.85 16.44 31.21
C GLU A 12 -91.74 16.28 32.73
N LYS A 13 -92.62 15.45 33.32
CA LYS A 13 -92.56 15.09 34.73
C LYS A 13 -91.28 14.31 35.05
N MET A 14 -90.90 13.37 34.18
CA MET A 14 -89.64 12.62 34.31
C MET A 14 -88.40 13.49 34.17
N LYS A 15 -88.43 14.50 33.28
CA LYS A 15 -87.32 15.46 33.13
C LYS A 15 -87.14 16.30 34.40
N LYS A 16 -88.23 16.86 34.93
CA LYS A 16 -88.21 17.63 36.18
C LYS A 16 -87.74 16.79 37.38
N TRP A 17 -88.12 15.52 37.46
CA TRP A 17 -87.65 14.62 38.53
C TRP A 17 -86.13 14.37 38.46
N ARG A 18 -85.59 14.16 37.25
CA ARG A 18 -84.13 13.97 37.05
C ARG A 18 -83.35 15.24 37.43
N GLU A 19 -83.85 16.40 37.04
CA GLU A 19 -83.26 17.70 37.38
C GLU A 19 -83.26 17.92 38.89
N GLN A 20 -84.38 17.68 39.59
CA GLN A 20 -84.43 17.77 41.05
C GLN A 20 -83.49 16.79 41.76
N LYS A 21 -83.34 15.57 41.24
CA LYS A 21 -82.41 14.58 41.79
C LYS A 21 -80.96 15.02 41.62
N LEU A 22 -80.62 15.62 40.48
CA LEU A 22 -79.30 16.17 40.21
C LEU A 22 -79.00 17.38 41.11
N GLU A 23 -79.98 18.27 41.30
CA GLU A 23 -79.89 19.43 42.20
C GLU A 23 -79.59 18.99 43.64
N LYS A 24 -80.37 18.01 44.15
CA LYS A 24 -80.17 17.43 45.49
C LYS A 24 -78.78 16.81 45.65
N LYS A 25 -78.27 16.13 44.62
CA LYS A 25 -76.91 15.57 44.65
C LYS A 25 -75.85 16.67 44.68
N ARG A 26 -76.00 17.71 43.86
CA ARG A 26 -75.09 18.87 43.85
C ARG A 26 -75.08 19.60 45.20
N GLU A 27 -76.23 19.72 45.86
CA GLU A 27 -76.31 20.31 47.19
C GLU A 27 -75.66 19.43 48.27
N ALA A 28 -75.86 18.10 48.20
CA ALA A 28 -75.21 17.16 49.10
C ALA A 28 -73.67 17.16 48.94
N ASP A 29 -73.19 17.17 47.70
CA ASP A 29 -71.76 17.28 47.38
C ASP A 29 -71.20 18.60 47.88
N ARG A 30 -71.89 19.73 47.64
CA ARG A 30 -71.49 21.05 48.18
C ARG A 30 -71.34 21.02 49.70
N LYS A 31 -72.35 20.52 50.42
CA LYS A 31 -72.31 20.38 51.89
C LYS A 31 -71.17 19.47 52.36
N TYR A 32 -70.90 18.38 51.64
CA TYR A 32 -69.79 17.46 51.96
C TYR A 32 -68.42 18.13 51.79
N TYR A 33 -68.22 18.88 50.69
CA TYR A 33 -66.97 19.58 50.42
C TYR A 33 -66.75 20.76 51.37
N GLU A 34 -67.81 21.50 51.72
CA GLU A 34 -67.74 22.57 52.71
C GLU A 34 -67.36 22.02 54.09
N ARG A 35 -67.99 20.92 54.52
CA ARG A 35 -67.69 20.27 55.82
C ARG A 35 -66.29 19.68 55.90
N ASN A 36 -65.72 19.22 54.77
CA ASN A 36 -64.39 18.59 54.72
C ASN A 36 -63.30 19.47 54.09
N ARG A 37 -63.59 20.75 53.86
CA ARG A 37 -62.70 21.67 53.12
C ARG A 37 -61.33 21.76 53.78
N GLU A 38 -61.31 21.95 55.09
CA GLU A 38 -60.08 22.14 55.85
C GLU A 38 -59.23 20.87 55.92
N ARG A 39 -59.85 19.70 56.10
CA ARG A 39 -59.15 18.41 56.07
C ARG A 39 -58.50 18.15 54.72
N LYS A 40 -59.22 18.35 53.62
CA LYS A 40 -58.67 18.18 52.26
C LYS A 40 -57.53 19.17 51.98
N ILE A 41 -57.63 20.40 52.46
CA ILE A 41 -56.54 21.39 52.33
C ILE A 41 -55.32 20.97 53.17
N ALA A 42 -55.53 20.43 54.37
CA ALA A 42 -54.46 19.94 55.24
C ALA A 42 -53.72 18.75 54.60
N ASP A 43 -54.44 17.75 54.09
CA ASP A 43 -53.86 16.57 53.43
C ASP A 43 -52.98 16.97 52.23
N VAL A 44 -53.45 17.92 51.40
CA VAL A 44 -52.69 18.42 50.25
C VAL A 44 -51.45 19.21 50.69
N LYS A 45 -51.54 19.98 51.78
CA LYS A 45 -50.38 20.69 52.35
C LYS A 45 -49.34 19.71 52.91
N GLU A 46 -49.78 18.67 53.60
CA GLU A 46 -48.90 17.64 54.17
C GLU A 46 -48.21 16.83 53.08
N TYR A 47 -48.95 16.42 52.05
CA TYR A 47 -48.41 15.76 50.86
C TYR A 47 -47.32 16.63 50.21
N LYS A 48 -47.60 17.92 49.94
CA LYS A 48 -46.61 18.85 49.37
C LYS A 48 -45.38 19.05 50.25
N ARG A 49 -45.51 19.02 51.58
CA ARG A 49 -44.37 19.11 52.50
C ARG A 49 -43.48 17.87 52.43
N LYS A 50 -44.08 16.67 52.43
CA LYS A 50 -43.36 15.39 52.29
C LYS A 50 -42.59 15.31 50.96
N THR A 51 -43.19 15.72 49.85
CA THR A 51 -42.53 15.68 48.53
C THR A 51 -41.42 16.72 48.36
N LYS A 52 -41.52 17.88 49.02
CA LYS A 52 -40.46 18.92 48.98
C LYS A 52 -39.21 18.49 49.73
N GLN A 53 -39.32 17.79 50.86
CA GLN A 53 -38.16 17.34 51.64
C GLN A 53 -37.35 16.26 50.92
N THR A 54 -37.98 15.35 50.17
CA THR A 54 -37.28 14.29 49.44
C THR A 54 -36.57 14.78 48.16
N ASN A 55 -37.09 15.81 47.49
CA ASN A 55 -36.59 16.26 46.19
C ASN A 55 -35.44 17.29 46.23
N VAL A 56 -35.20 17.94 47.37
CA VAL A 56 -34.14 18.98 47.50
C VAL A 56 -32.73 18.37 47.45
N GLY A 57 -32.53 17.14 47.95
CA GLY A 57 -31.23 16.44 47.86
C GLY A 57 -30.95 15.84 46.48
N VAL A 58 -31.99 15.42 45.75
CA VAL A 58 -31.89 14.80 44.42
C VAL A 58 -31.58 15.83 43.34
N THR A 59 -32.16 17.03 43.45
CA THR A 59 -31.96 18.12 42.47
C THR A 59 -30.52 18.66 42.50
N ARG A 60 -29.93 18.87 43.67
CA ARG A 60 -28.54 19.39 43.81
C ARG A 60 -27.49 18.38 43.35
N ARG A 61 -27.65 17.09 43.64
CA ARG A 61 -26.79 16.01 43.11
C ARG A 61 -26.89 15.91 41.58
N SER A 62 -28.11 15.97 41.03
CA SER A 62 -28.29 15.90 39.57
C SER A 62 -27.65 17.08 38.82
N GLN A 63 -27.64 18.29 39.40
CA GLN A 63 -27.00 19.45 38.79
C GLN A 63 -25.48 19.32 38.76
N HIS A 64 -24.87 18.85 39.85
CA HIS A 64 -23.43 18.62 39.92
C HIS A 64 -22.99 17.50 38.96
N GLU A 65 -23.81 16.46 38.81
CA GLU A 65 -23.55 15.36 37.89
C GLU A 65 -23.66 15.80 36.42
N LYS A 66 -24.63 16.65 36.08
CA LYS A 66 -24.73 17.29 34.76
C LYS A 66 -23.52 18.17 34.43
N GLN A 67 -23.02 18.96 35.39
CA GLN A 67 -21.79 19.76 35.19
C GLN A 67 -20.57 18.88 34.96
N LYS A 68 -20.43 17.79 35.73
CA LYS A 68 -19.33 16.82 35.56
C LYS A 68 -19.37 16.13 34.19
N GLN A 69 -20.56 15.76 33.70
CA GLN A 69 -20.72 15.19 32.36
C GLN A 69 -20.40 16.21 31.26
N PHE A 70 -20.78 17.47 31.43
CA PHE A 70 -20.42 18.54 30.49
C PHE A 70 -18.92 18.78 30.42
N ALA A 71 -18.24 18.85 31.57
CA ALA A 71 -16.78 19.00 31.63
C ALA A 71 -16.06 17.81 30.99
N ALA A 72 -16.53 16.57 31.23
CA ALA A 72 -15.98 15.38 30.61
C ALA A 72 -16.16 15.37 29.08
N LYS A 73 -17.34 15.79 28.59
CA LYS A 73 -17.59 15.94 27.15
C LYS A 73 -16.68 16.99 26.51
N LYS A 74 -16.49 18.15 27.17
CA LYS A 74 -15.61 19.21 26.69
C LYS A 74 -14.16 18.74 26.60
N LYS A 75 -13.65 18.09 27.65
CA LYS A 75 -12.28 17.53 27.66
C LYS A 75 -12.08 16.49 26.57
N LYS A 76 -13.07 15.62 26.33
CA LYS A 76 -13.03 14.62 25.26
C LYS A 76 -13.05 15.26 23.86
N GLN A 77 -13.71 16.40 23.70
CA GLN A 77 -13.71 17.15 22.44
C GLN A 77 -12.36 17.81 22.20
N GLU A 78 -11.80 18.50 23.20
CA GLU A 78 -10.47 19.11 23.13
C GLU A 78 -9.38 18.08 22.81
N GLU A 79 -9.46 16.87 23.37
CA GLU A 79 -8.54 15.77 23.08
C GLU A 79 -8.66 15.26 21.63
N LYS A 80 -9.89 15.19 21.09
CA LYS A 80 -10.11 14.85 19.69
C LYS A 80 -9.52 15.90 18.75
N ASP A 81 -9.82 17.17 19.02
CA ASP A 81 -9.36 18.29 18.21
C ASP A 81 -7.81 18.34 18.21
N ALA A 82 -7.18 18.18 19.38
CA ALA A 82 -5.72 18.12 19.50
C ALA A 82 -5.10 16.92 18.74
N ASN A 83 -5.78 15.76 18.72
CA ASN A 83 -5.33 14.59 17.97
C ASN A 83 -5.52 14.78 16.46
N GLU A 84 -6.60 15.42 16.03
CA GLU A 84 -6.82 15.80 14.63
C GLU A 84 -5.76 16.79 14.15
N GLU A 85 -5.40 17.79 14.95
CA GLU A 85 -4.31 18.71 14.65
C GLU A 85 -2.95 18.00 14.51
N ARG A 86 -2.62 17.07 15.43
CA ARG A 86 -1.40 16.25 15.32
C ARG A 86 -1.40 15.43 14.03
N ARG A 87 -2.51 14.78 13.70
CA ARG A 87 -2.66 14.02 12.44
C ARG A 87 -2.55 14.93 11.22
N ALA A 88 -3.11 16.13 11.26
CA ALA A 88 -3.02 17.10 10.17
C ALA A 88 -1.57 17.57 9.95
N LYS A 89 -0.83 17.86 11.03
CA LYS A 89 0.61 18.21 10.96
C LYS A 89 1.43 17.08 10.33
N ILE A 90 1.21 15.82 10.72
CA ILE A 90 1.88 14.66 10.11
C ILE A 90 1.54 14.55 8.61
N ARG A 91 0.27 14.75 8.23
CA ARG A 91 -0.17 14.75 6.82
C ARG A 91 0.47 15.89 6.02
N GLN A 92 0.62 17.07 6.61
CA GLN A 92 1.29 18.20 5.97
C GLN A 92 2.78 17.91 5.77
N GLN A 93 3.48 17.42 6.79
CA GLN A 93 4.90 17.04 6.68
C GLN A 93 5.13 15.96 5.62
N THR A 94 4.26 14.94 5.53
CA THR A 94 4.35 13.92 4.49
C THR A 94 4.07 14.47 3.10
N ARG A 95 3.09 15.37 2.94
CA ARG A 95 2.83 16.08 1.69
C ARG A 95 4.01 16.94 1.25
N GLU A 96 4.65 17.66 2.18
CA GLU A 96 5.83 18.47 1.90
C GLU A 96 7.04 17.61 1.51
N ARG A 97 7.31 16.52 2.24
CA ARG A 97 8.37 15.57 1.88
C ARG A 97 8.15 15.01 0.47
N ALA A 98 6.91 14.65 0.13
CA ALA A 98 6.57 14.17 -1.21
C ALA A 98 6.73 15.26 -2.29
N ARG A 99 6.37 16.52 -1.99
CA ARG A 99 6.61 17.66 -2.90
C ARG A 99 8.11 17.86 -3.14
N ARG A 100 8.92 17.94 -2.09
CA ARG A 100 10.38 18.07 -2.19
C ARG A 100 11.02 16.94 -2.98
N LEU A 101 10.60 15.69 -2.76
CA LEU A 101 11.10 14.54 -3.52
C LEU A 101 10.74 14.64 -5.02
N ARG A 102 9.51 15.04 -5.34
CA ARG A 102 9.07 15.22 -6.73
C ARG A 102 9.81 16.36 -7.42
N GLU A 103 10.04 17.45 -6.70
CA GLU A 103 10.79 18.61 -7.20
C GLU A 103 12.26 18.26 -7.43
N LYS A 104 12.92 17.59 -6.48
CA LYS A 104 14.28 17.07 -6.65
C LYS A 104 14.38 16.15 -7.87
N ARG A 105 13.40 15.25 -8.06
CA ARG A 105 13.36 14.36 -9.24
C ARG A 105 13.18 15.14 -10.55
N ARG A 106 12.39 16.23 -10.56
CA ARG A 106 12.26 17.11 -11.73
C ARG A 106 13.56 17.86 -12.02
N GLN A 107 14.27 18.31 -10.98
CA GLN A 107 15.59 18.95 -11.11
C GLN A 107 16.64 17.96 -11.65
N GLU A 108 16.70 16.74 -11.13
CA GLU A 108 17.58 15.67 -11.65
C GLU A 108 17.29 15.36 -13.13
N ILE A 109 16.01 15.34 -13.52
CA ILE A 109 15.63 15.14 -14.93
C ILE A 109 16.10 16.31 -15.80
N ARG A 110 15.87 17.56 -15.37
CA ARG A 110 16.32 18.78 -16.08
C ARG A 110 17.84 18.83 -16.21
N GLN A 111 18.58 18.54 -15.14
CA GLN A 111 20.05 18.47 -15.16
C GLN A 111 20.57 17.32 -16.03
N SER A 112 19.79 16.24 -16.18
CA SER A 112 20.17 15.13 -17.06
C SER A 112 19.81 15.33 -18.53
N SER A 113 18.95 16.29 -18.86
CA SER A 113 18.65 16.65 -20.26
C SER A 113 19.64 17.65 -20.84
N ASP A 114 20.37 18.38 -20.00
CA ASP A 114 21.41 19.34 -20.43
C ASP A 114 22.80 18.69 -20.60
N GLU A 115 22.99 17.48 -20.07
CA GLU A 115 24.23 16.70 -20.17
C GLU A 115 23.99 15.40 -20.96
N ASP A 116 23.89 15.54 -22.28
CA ASP A 116 24.05 14.45 -23.25
C ASP A 116 25.52 14.00 -23.37
N THR A 117 26.22 13.91 -22.24
CA THR A 117 27.54 13.28 -22.17
C THR A 117 27.40 11.88 -21.55
N ALA A 118 27.67 10.89 -22.40
CA ALA A 118 27.70 9.48 -22.10
C ALA A 118 28.62 9.15 -20.91
N SER A 119 28.13 9.32 -19.70
CA SER A 119 28.81 8.93 -18.46
C SER A 119 28.60 7.45 -18.18
N PRO A 120 29.66 6.66 -17.91
CA PRO A 120 29.58 5.22 -17.71
C PRO A 120 29.01 4.81 -16.34
N SER A 121 28.63 5.75 -15.47
CA SER A 121 28.32 5.47 -14.06
C SER A 121 26.84 5.26 -13.72
N ARG A 122 25.92 5.49 -14.67
CA ARG A 122 24.48 5.29 -14.39
C ARG A 122 24.12 3.80 -14.57
N PRO A 123 23.60 3.13 -13.53
CA PRO A 123 23.19 1.75 -13.66
C PRO A 123 22.04 1.64 -14.66
N THR A 124 22.12 0.67 -15.58
CA THR A 124 21.08 0.44 -16.62
C THR A 124 19.68 0.25 -16.02
N PHE A 125 19.59 -0.23 -14.79
CA PHE A 125 18.36 -0.28 -14.00
C PHE A 125 18.46 0.67 -12.81
N PRO A 126 17.37 1.38 -12.46
CA PRO A 126 17.38 2.37 -11.38
C PRO A 126 17.66 1.76 -9.99
N ASN A 127 17.36 0.47 -9.78
CA ASN A 127 17.76 -0.26 -8.57
C ASN A 127 17.77 -1.79 -8.81
N ARG A 128 18.30 -2.54 -7.83
CA ARG A 128 18.36 -4.03 -7.87
C ARG A 128 16.98 -4.67 -8.02
N MET A 129 15.95 -4.11 -7.39
CA MET A 129 14.59 -4.67 -7.43
C MET A 129 13.92 -4.48 -8.79
N ALA A 130 14.20 -3.37 -9.49
CA ALA A 130 13.74 -3.11 -10.84
C ALA A 130 14.35 -4.14 -11.80
N LYS A 131 15.66 -4.40 -11.70
CA LYS A 131 16.34 -5.46 -12.45
C LYS A 131 15.71 -6.83 -12.19
N LYS A 132 15.52 -7.22 -10.92
CA LYS A 132 14.89 -8.52 -10.56
C LYS A 132 13.47 -8.65 -11.12
N ARG A 133 12.64 -7.61 -11.02
CA ARG A 133 11.27 -7.62 -11.56
C ARG A 133 11.25 -7.73 -13.08
N ALA A 134 12.11 -6.98 -13.77
CA ALA A 134 12.24 -7.08 -15.22
C ALA A 134 12.64 -8.50 -15.64
N LEU A 135 13.68 -9.06 -15.02
CA LEU A 135 14.12 -10.43 -15.30
C LEU A 135 13.03 -11.48 -15.03
N LYS A 136 12.30 -11.37 -13.93
CA LYS A 136 11.21 -12.29 -13.62
C LYS A 136 10.13 -12.26 -14.71
N LYS A 137 9.69 -11.06 -15.10
CA LYS A 137 8.68 -10.88 -16.18
C LYS A 137 9.16 -11.44 -17.52
N THR A 138 10.42 -11.19 -17.88
CA THR A 138 10.96 -11.70 -19.14
C THR A 138 11.05 -13.22 -19.13
N VAL A 139 11.48 -13.83 -18.02
CA VAL A 139 11.58 -15.29 -17.89
C VAL A 139 10.20 -15.95 -17.96
N GLU A 140 9.18 -15.34 -17.35
CA GLU A 140 7.79 -15.82 -17.43
C GLU A 140 7.22 -15.75 -18.86
N ALA A 141 7.60 -14.74 -19.63
CA ALA A 141 7.16 -14.57 -21.02
C ALA A 141 7.94 -15.41 -22.05
N MET A 142 9.06 -16.04 -21.65
CA MET A 142 9.87 -16.83 -22.56
C MET A 142 9.30 -18.24 -22.81
N PRO A 143 9.61 -18.86 -23.96
CA PRO A 143 9.33 -20.27 -24.19
C PRO A 143 9.90 -21.14 -23.07
N LYS A 144 9.20 -22.20 -22.65
CA LYS A 144 9.68 -23.08 -21.56
C LYS A 144 10.88 -23.94 -21.99
N THR A 145 10.87 -24.41 -23.23
CA THR A 145 11.87 -25.32 -23.80
C THR A 145 13.19 -24.62 -24.10
N PRO A 146 14.34 -25.25 -23.79
CA PRO A 146 15.66 -24.62 -23.96
C PRO A 146 16.00 -24.32 -25.42
N GLU A 147 15.63 -25.19 -26.36
CA GLU A 147 15.87 -25.01 -27.80
C GLU A 147 15.20 -23.72 -28.32
N LYS A 148 13.90 -23.56 -28.07
CA LYS A 148 13.16 -22.34 -28.44
C LYS A 148 13.70 -21.08 -27.76
N LYS A 149 14.29 -21.19 -26.55
CA LYS A 149 14.96 -20.05 -25.90
C LYS A 149 16.24 -19.68 -26.64
N ALA A 150 17.04 -20.67 -27.04
CA ALA A 150 18.29 -20.46 -27.74
C ALA A 150 18.05 -19.73 -29.08
N GLU A 151 17.08 -20.21 -29.86
CA GLU A 151 16.70 -19.61 -31.15
C GLU A 151 16.23 -18.15 -30.97
N LEU A 152 15.42 -17.87 -29.95
CA LEU A 152 15.00 -16.50 -29.63
C LEU A 152 16.18 -15.62 -29.22
N PHE A 153 17.12 -16.13 -28.42
CA PHE A 153 18.32 -15.38 -28.03
C PHE A 153 19.23 -15.12 -29.23
N GLU A 154 19.36 -16.07 -30.14
CA GLU A 154 20.08 -15.89 -31.40
C GLU A 154 19.48 -14.75 -32.22
N ALA A 155 18.16 -14.76 -32.42
CA ALA A 155 17.43 -13.69 -33.12
C ALA A 155 17.56 -12.31 -32.43
N ILE A 156 17.53 -12.27 -31.09
CA ILE A 156 17.74 -11.02 -30.33
C ILE A 156 19.19 -10.54 -30.48
N SER A 157 20.15 -11.46 -30.46
CA SER A 157 21.57 -11.16 -30.55
C SER A 157 21.99 -10.69 -31.94
N SER A 158 21.30 -11.14 -32.99
CA SER A 158 21.54 -10.73 -34.37
C SER A 158 20.97 -9.34 -34.68
N SER A 159 20.02 -8.84 -33.87
CA SER A 159 19.47 -7.49 -34.01
C SER A 159 20.57 -6.41 -33.95
N PRO A 160 20.66 -5.49 -34.94
CA PRO A 160 21.78 -4.53 -35.03
C PRO A 160 22.01 -3.69 -33.78
N ARG A 161 20.92 -3.22 -33.15
CA ARG A 161 20.98 -2.37 -31.95
C ARG A 161 21.50 -3.16 -30.74
N THR A 162 20.96 -4.36 -30.54
CA THR A 162 21.37 -5.25 -29.45
C THR A 162 22.80 -5.73 -29.64
N ARG A 163 23.16 -6.15 -30.86
CA ARG A 163 24.51 -6.58 -31.22
C ARG A 163 25.56 -5.53 -30.89
N LYS A 164 25.31 -4.26 -31.25
CA LYS A 164 26.22 -3.14 -30.92
C LYS A 164 26.43 -2.98 -29.41
N VAL A 165 25.37 -3.11 -28.60
CA VAL A 165 25.47 -3.03 -27.14
C VAL A 165 26.21 -4.25 -26.56
N LEU A 166 25.96 -5.45 -27.10
CA LEU A 166 26.63 -6.68 -26.66
C LEU A 166 28.12 -6.70 -27.04
N GLN A 167 28.49 -6.17 -28.20
CA GLN A 167 29.89 -5.97 -28.61
C GLN A 167 30.61 -4.99 -27.68
N LYS A 168 30.01 -3.83 -27.39
CA LYS A 168 30.57 -2.87 -26.42
C LYS A 168 30.78 -3.47 -25.02
N LYS A 169 29.98 -4.47 -24.65
CA LYS A 169 30.10 -5.21 -23.37
C LYS A 169 31.07 -6.40 -23.45
N GLY A 170 31.64 -6.70 -24.62
CA GLY A 170 32.51 -7.86 -24.84
C GLY A 170 31.81 -9.22 -24.78
N VAL A 171 30.47 -9.25 -24.90
CA VAL A 171 29.68 -10.50 -24.83
C VAL A 171 29.67 -11.22 -26.18
N ILE A 172 29.65 -10.44 -27.27
CA ILE A 172 29.70 -10.95 -28.65
C ILE A 172 30.92 -10.35 -29.32
N LYS A 173 31.65 -11.19 -30.05
CA LYS A 173 32.83 -10.76 -30.81
C LYS A 173 32.45 -9.79 -31.93
N SER A 174 33.31 -8.81 -32.18
CA SER A 174 33.22 -7.97 -33.36
C SER A 174 33.48 -8.81 -34.62
N PRO A 175 32.99 -8.40 -35.82
CA PRO A 175 33.31 -9.12 -37.05
C PRO A 175 34.82 -9.14 -37.34
N GLU A 176 35.57 -8.12 -36.90
CA GLU A 176 37.02 -8.05 -37.02
C GLU A 176 37.69 -9.07 -36.09
N GLU A 177 37.28 -9.11 -34.82
CA GLU A 177 37.74 -10.10 -33.85
C GLU A 177 37.45 -11.53 -34.31
N ILE A 178 36.31 -11.77 -34.99
CA ILE A 178 36.02 -13.08 -35.58
C ILE A 178 37.06 -13.43 -36.65
N LYS A 179 37.36 -12.51 -37.58
CA LYS A 179 38.38 -12.73 -38.61
C LYS A 179 39.76 -12.98 -38.00
N GLU A 180 40.13 -12.19 -37.00
CA GLU A 180 41.38 -12.39 -36.26
C GLU A 180 41.42 -13.77 -35.60
N THR A 181 40.34 -14.19 -34.93
CA THR A 181 40.30 -15.51 -34.28
C THR A 181 40.34 -16.67 -35.28
N VAL A 182 39.79 -16.48 -36.49
CA VAL A 182 39.87 -17.47 -37.57
C VAL A 182 41.31 -17.54 -38.10
N ALA A 183 41.96 -16.40 -38.34
CA ALA A 183 43.35 -16.35 -38.78
C ALA A 183 44.30 -16.95 -37.74
N LEU A 184 44.12 -16.61 -36.46
CA LEU A 184 44.89 -17.18 -35.35
C LEU A 184 44.66 -18.70 -35.21
N ARG A 185 43.43 -19.18 -35.45
CA ARG A 185 43.13 -20.61 -35.45
C ARG A 185 43.81 -21.34 -36.60
N ALA A 186 43.84 -20.75 -37.80
CA ALA A 186 44.54 -21.33 -38.95
C ALA A 186 46.05 -21.41 -38.69
N LEU A 187 46.66 -20.31 -38.22
CA LEU A 187 48.08 -20.30 -37.83
C LEU A 187 48.40 -21.33 -36.74
N ALA A 188 47.52 -21.49 -35.75
CA ALA A 188 47.69 -22.49 -34.71
C ALA A 188 47.61 -23.93 -35.27
N ALA A 189 46.74 -24.18 -36.27
CA ALA A 189 46.63 -25.46 -36.94
C ALA A 189 47.91 -25.78 -37.72
N ASP A 190 48.43 -24.83 -38.52
CA ASP A 190 49.66 -25.00 -39.28
C ASP A 190 50.86 -25.28 -38.35
N ILE A 191 50.95 -24.55 -37.23
CA ILE A 191 51.98 -24.77 -36.20
C ILE A 191 51.86 -26.19 -35.60
N SER A 192 50.64 -26.67 -35.35
CA SER A 192 50.40 -28.00 -34.77
C SER A 192 50.74 -29.13 -35.75
N GLU A 193 50.42 -28.95 -37.03
CA GLU A 193 50.75 -29.92 -38.08
C GLU A 193 52.26 -30.01 -38.28
N GLY A 194 52.95 -28.87 -38.43
CA GLY A 194 54.41 -28.82 -38.51
C GLY A 194 55.10 -29.45 -37.30
N ALA A 195 54.58 -29.19 -36.09
CA ALA A 195 55.05 -29.83 -34.86
C ALA A 195 54.94 -31.36 -34.90
N GLU A 196 53.79 -31.90 -35.35
CA GLU A 196 53.58 -33.34 -35.44
C GLU A 196 54.47 -34.00 -36.51
N HIS A 197 54.72 -33.35 -37.65
CA HIS A 197 55.66 -33.85 -38.66
C HIS A 197 57.08 -34.01 -38.10
N VAL A 198 57.59 -33.01 -37.37
CA VAL A 198 58.92 -33.06 -36.77
C VAL A 198 59.00 -34.15 -35.67
N LYS A 199 57.93 -34.31 -34.88
CA LYS A 199 57.84 -35.33 -33.83
C LYS A 199 57.85 -36.76 -34.37
N ARG A 200 57.20 -37.03 -35.51
CA ARG A 200 57.14 -38.37 -36.12
C ARG A 200 58.50 -38.87 -36.64
N SER A 201 59.41 -37.96 -37.01
CA SER A 201 60.70 -38.30 -37.62
C SER A 201 61.70 -39.01 -36.68
N ARG A 202 61.48 -39.03 -35.36
CA ARG A 202 62.23 -39.78 -34.31
C ARG A 202 63.78 -39.67 -34.29
N SER A 203 64.40 -38.82 -35.10
CA SER A 203 65.85 -38.60 -35.09
C SER A 203 66.27 -37.65 -33.95
N LYS A 204 67.51 -37.75 -33.48
CA LYS A 204 68.06 -36.85 -32.43
C LYS A 204 68.03 -35.38 -32.88
N ASN A 205 68.32 -35.10 -34.14
CA ASN A 205 68.31 -33.75 -34.71
C ASN A 205 66.90 -33.19 -34.81
N THR A 206 65.92 -33.99 -35.23
CA THR A 206 64.52 -33.56 -35.28
C THR A 206 63.92 -33.35 -33.89
N GLN A 207 64.37 -34.11 -32.89
CA GLN A 207 63.92 -33.94 -31.49
C GLN A 207 64.47 -32.64 -30.86
N ALA A 208 65.71 -32.26 -31.18
CA ALA A 208 66.29 -30.98 -30.82
C ALA A 208 65.56 -29.82 -31.53
N ALA A 209 65.31 -29.95 -32.84
CA ALA A 209 64.57 -28.97 -33.64
C ALA A 209 63.15 -28.75 -33.10
N TYR A 210 62.44 -29.83 -32.75
CA TYR A 210 61.11 -29.75 -32.12
C TYR A 210 61.14 -29.01 -30.78
N SER A 211 62.16 -29.26 -29.97
CA SER A 211 62.32 -28.60 -28.66
C SER A 211 62.58 -27.09 -28.82
N ALA A 212 63.42 -26.69 -29.79
CA ALA A 212 63.66 -25.29 -30.12
C ALA A 212 62.41 -24.62 -30.71
N PHE A 213 61.72 -25.28 -31.64
CA PHE A 213 60.46 -24.80 -32.23
C PHE A 213 59.39 -24.56 -31.16
N LYS A 214 59.23 -25.49 -30.22
CA LYS A 214 58.27 -25.36 -29.12
C LYS A 214 58.56 -24.16 -28.22
N LEU A 215 59.83 -23.84 -27.97
CA LEU A 215 60.21 -22.66 -27.18
C LEU A 215 59.94 -21.36 -27.95
N LEU A 216 60.15 -21.37 -29.27
CA LEU A 216 59.91 -20.23 -30.15
C LEU A 216 58.41 -19.94 -30.34
N ALA A 217 57.62 -20.96 -30.67
CA ALA A 217 56.21 -20.82 -31.02
C ALA A 217 55.31 -20.47 -29.82
N PHE A 218 55.65 -20.96 -28.62
CA PHE A 218 54.83 -20.75 -27.41
C PHE A 218 55.45 -19.74 -26.43
N GLY A 219 56.72 -19.40 -26.57
CA GLY A 219 57.43 -18.53 -25.62
C GLY A 219 57.61 -19.17 -24.23
N GLN A 220 58.53 -18.63 -23.43
CA GLN A 220 58.86 -19.19 -22.10
C GLN A 220 57.69 -19.12 -21.10
N ASN A 221 56.77 -18.16 -21.25
CA ASN A 221 55.63 -17.97 -20.35
C ASN A 221 54.53 -19.03 -20.53
N VAL A 222 54.23 -19.43 -21.77
CA VAL A 222 53.27 -20.53 -22.03
C VAL A 222 53.94 -21.88 -21.77
N ALA A 223 55.26 -21.99 -21.96
CA ALA A 223 56.03 -23.21 -21.65
C ALA A 223 56.07 -23.58 -20.16
N LYS A 224 55.84 -22.61 -19.25
CA LYS A 224 55.72 -22.83 -17.80
C LYS A 224 54.27 -23.13 -17.35
N ALA A 225 53.26 -22.84 -18.17
CA ALA A 225 51.86 -23.07 -17.86
C ALA A 225 51.40 -24.50 -18.22
N ARG A 226 50.31 -24.96 -17.58
CA ARG A 226 49.63 -26.26 -17.82
C ARG A 226 49.14 -26.50 -19.27
N ALA A 227 49.34 -25.53 -20.19
CA ALA A 227 48.97 -25.60 -21.61
C ALA A 227 49.66 -26.72 -22.41
N LYS A 228 50.69 -27.38 -21.86
CA LYS A 228 51.33 -28.55 -22.48
C LYS A 228 50.39 -29.76 -22.66
N LYS A 229 49.34 -29.91 -21.83
CA LYS A 229 48.47 -31.09 -21.86
C LYS A 229 47.39 -31.04 -22.95
N THR A 230 46.94 -29.86 -23.37
CA THR A 230 45.79 -29.71 -24.27
C THR A 230 46.15 -29.73 -25.75
N LEU A 231 47.39 -29.36 -26.10
CA LEU A 231 47.87 -29.35 -27.49
C LEU A 231 48.41 -30.71 -27.97
N SER A 232 48.53 -31.70 -27.08
CA SER A 232 48.95 -33.05 -27.47
C SER A 232 47.75 -33.96 -27.81
N THR A 233 46.53 -33.43 -27.75
CA THR A 233 45.26 -34.15 -27.94
C THR A 233 44.31 -33.45 -28.94
N MET A 234 44.76 -32.39 -29.60
CA MET A 234 44.14 -31.91 -30.85
C MET A 234 44.89 -32.51 -32.02
#